data_AF-A0A6A5TRG7-F1
#
_entry.id   AF-A0A6A5TRG7-F1
#
_cell.length_a   1.000
_cell.length_b   1.000
_cell.length_c   1.000
_cell.angle_alpha   90.00
_cell.angle_beta   90.00
_cell.angle_gamma   90.00
#
_symmetry.space_group_name_H-M   'P 1'
#
loop_
_entity.id
_entity.type
_entity.pdbx_description
1 polymer ?
#
loop_
_entity_poly.entity_id
_entity_poly.type
_entity_poly.pdbx_seq_one_letter_code
_entity_poly.pdbx_strand_id
1 'polypeptide(L)'
;IVRDKSKFAGNLRRTGSILVTSRSRDVAYRLTGAYASVVEVKPMGKDDALALLLKKLGPIINEDEAVELIRALDSMPLALTQAAAFVKQRAPRMSLSRYVDEVRRSDRDRARLLEKDVGDSRRDGRASNSIIATWQISFEHIRKQAPTAARLLSLMSLFDR
;
A
#
# COMPACT_ATOMS: atom_id res chain seq x y z
N ILE A 1 -1.42 -22.04 0.71
CA ILE A 1 -0.89 -23.17 1.50
C ILE A 1 -1.69 -23.21 2.81
N VAL A 2 -2.64 -24.13 2.93
CA VAL A 2 -3.36 -24.36 4.20
C VAL A 2 -2.47 -25.31 5.01
N ARG A 3 -1.72 -24.76 5.96
CA ARG A 3 -1.02 -25.55 6.97
C ARG A 3 -1.97 -25.73 8.14
N ASP A 4 -2.10 -26.99 8.51
CA ASP A 4 -2.75 -27.53 9.70
C ASP A 4 -2.75 -26.56 10.90
N LYS A 5 -3.93 -26.34 11.50
CA LYS A 5 -4.11 -25.52 12.71
C LYS A 5 -3.22 -26.00 13.86
N SER A 6 -2.90 -27.30 13.90
CA SER A 6 -2.05 -27.91 14.93
C SER A 6 -0.63 -27.32 14.96
N LYS A 7 -0.09 -26.85 13.83
CA LYS A 7 1.28 -26.31 13.75
C LYS A 7 1.41 -24.87 14.27
N PHE A 8 0.32 -24.11 14.32
CA PHE A 8 0.32 -22.74 14.86
C PHE A 8 -0.17 -22.67 16.31
N ALA A 9 -1.01 -23.61 16.73
CA ALA A 9 -1.66 -23.59 18.04
C ALA A 9 -1.08 -24.60 19.06
N GLY A 10 -0.14 -25.46 18.66
CA GLY A 10 0.33 -26.60 19.46
C GLY A 10 0.92 -26.27 20.84
N ASN A 11 1.25 -25.00 21.13
CA ASN A 11 1.81 -24.55 22.41
C ASN A 11 1.05 -23.38 23.06
N LEU A 12 -0.17 -23.05 22.60
CA LEU A 12 -0.91 -21.95 23.20
C LEU A 12 -1.43 -22.35 24.58
N ARG A 13 -1.07 -21.58 25.61
CA ARG A 13 -1.62 -21.73 26.97
C ARG A 13 -3.15 -21.58 26.93
N ARG A 14 -3.85 -22.22 27.87
CA ARG A 14 -5.33 -22.25 28.00
C ARG A 14 -6.05 -20.89 27.99
N THR A 15 -5.33 -19.77 28.10
CA THR A 15 -5.87 -18.39 28.14
C THR A 15 -5.38 -17.51 26.99
N GLY A 16 -4.61 -18.03 26.03
CA GLY A 16 -4.12 -17.26 24.89
C GLY A 16 -5.20 -17.03 23.82
N SER A 17 -5.12 -15.91 23.11
CA SER A 17 -5.95 -15.61 21.92
C SER A 17 -5.05 -15.44 20.70
N ILE A 18 -5.53 -15.83 19.51
CA ILE A 18 -4.82 -15.68 18.24
C ILE A 18 -5.62 -14.74 17.33
N LEU A 19 -4.95 -13.69 16.83
CA LEU A 19 -5.47 -12.85 15.76
C LEU A 19 -4.75 -13.22 14.45
N VAL A 20 -5.53 -13.59 13.43
CA VAL A 20 -5.01 -13.89 12.09
C VAL A 20 -5.49 -12.82 11.13
N THR A 21 -4.56 -12.25 10.35
CA THR A 21 -4.89 -11.36 9.22
C THR A 21 -4.81 -12.13 7.91
N SER A 22 -5.80 -11.95 7.04
CA SER A 22 -5.86 -12.62 5.74
C SER A 22 -6.53 -11.70 4.72
N ARG A 23 -6.00 -11.69 3.48
CA ARG A 23 -6.66 -11.04 2.33
C ARG A 23 -7.71 -11.93 1.66
N SER A 24 -7.81 -13.20 2.07
CA SER A 24 -8.81 -14.15 1.56
C SER A 24 -9.77 -14.52 2.67
N ARG A 25 -11.04 -14.20 2.46
CA ARG A 25 -12.15 -14.57 3.35
C ARG A 25 -12.24 -16.09 3.52
N ASP A 26 -12.04 -16.85 2.45
CA ASP A 26 -12.04 -18.31 2.48
C ASP A 26 -10.91 -18.89 3.33
N VAL A 27 -9.70 -18.31 3.24
CA VAL A 27 -8.59 -18.70 4.11
C VAL A 27 -8.93 -18.40 5.57
N ALA A 28 -9.50 -17.22 5.86
CA ALA A 28 -9.91 -16.85 7.21
C ALA A 28 -10.95 -17.84 7.76
N TYR A 29 -11.99 -18.15 6.98
CA TYR A 29 -13.00 -19.13 7.35
C TYR A 29 -12.42 -20.53 7.62
N ARG A 30 -11.54 -21.03 6.76
CA ARG A 30 -10.87 -22.33 6.98
C ARG A 30 -10.05 -22.34 8.27
N LEU A 31 -9.45 -21.21 8.65
CA LEU A 31 -8.64 -21.08 9.87
C LEU A 31 -9.49 -20.88 11.13
N THR A 32 -10.63 -20.20 11.06
CA THR A 32 -11.46 -19.93 12.25
C THR A 32 -12.60 -20.93 12.44
N GLY A 33 -13.07 -21.58 11.38
CA GLY A 33 -14.20 -22.51 11.40
C GLY A 33 -15.58 -21.85 11.50
N ALA A 34 -15.64 -20.52 11.54
CA ALA A 34 -16.89 -19.76 11.62
C ALA A 34 -16.73 -18.39 10.94
N TYR A 35 -17.73 -17.96 10.18
CA TYR A 35 -17.76 -16.60 9.61
C TYR A 35 -18.03 -15.53 10.68
N ALA A 36 -18.72 -15.88 11.77
CA ALA A 36 -19.00 -14.96 12.87
C ALA A 36 -17.72 -14.44 13.56
N SER A 37 -16.61 -15.17 13.47
CA SER A 37 -15.31 -14.76 14.00
C SER A 37 -14.43 -14.06 12.95
N VAL A 38 -14.94 -13.81 11.74
CA VAL A 38 -14.22 -13.10 10.67
C VAL A 38 -14.69 -11.66 10.64
N VAL A 39 -13.80 -10.74 10.99
CA VAL A 39 -14.04 -9.30 10.87
C VAL A 39 -13.52 -8.82 9.52
N GLU A 40 -14.42 -8.32 8.69
CA GLU A 40 -14.06 -7.73 7.40
C GLU A 40 -13.61 -6.28 7.58
N VAL A 41 -12.37 -5.99 7.18
CA VAL A 41 -11.85 -4.63 7.13
C VAL A 41 -12.22 -4.04 5.77
N LYS A 42 -13.14 -3.07 5.79
CA LYS A 42 -13.57 -2.36 4.58
C LYS A 42 -12.48 -1.40 4.08
N PRO A 43 -12.51 -1.03 2.79
CA PRO A 43 -11.67 0.05 2.27
C PRO A 43 -11.84 1.33 3.09
N MET A 44 -10.75 2.09 3.24
CA MET A 44 -10.77 3.35 3.99
C MET A 44 -11.63 4.40 3.29
N GLY A 45 -12.49 5.07 4.06
CA GLY A 45 -13.33 6.17 3.57
C GLY A 45 -12.53 7.43 3.25
N LYS A 46 -13.15 8.38 2.54
CA LYS A 46 -12.50 9.66 2.20
C LYS A 46 -12.19 10.51 3.42
N ASP A 47 -13.10 10.55 4.40
CA ASP A 47 -12.94 11.35 5.62
C ASP A 47 -11.77 10.82 6.47
N ASP A 48 -11.70 9.49 6.62
CA ASP A 48 -10.56 8.82 7.27
C ASP A 48 -9.24 9.06 6.50
N ALA A 49 -9.30 9.07 5.16
CA ALA A 49 -8.15 9.34 4.32
C ALA A 49 -7.63 10.78 4.49
N LEU A 50 -8.54 11.76 4.57
CA LEU A 50 -8.22 13.16 4.84
C LEU A 50 -7.63 13.32 6.24
N ALA A 51 -8.25 12.71 7.25
CA ALA A 51 -7.73 12.69 8.62
C ALA A 51 -6.33 12.07 8.69
N LEU A 52 -6.08 10.99 7.95
CA LEU A 52 -4.76 10.37 7.84
C LEU A 52 -3.73 11.34 7.24
N LEU A 53 -4.05 12.02 6.13
CA LEU A 53 -3.15 12.98 5.50
C LEU A 53 -2.86 14.18 6.41
N LEU A 54 -3.90 14.77 7.02
CA LEU A 54 -3.76 15.85 8.00
C LEU A 54 -2.84 15.45 9.15
N LYS A 55 -2.99 14.22 9.67
CA LYS A 55 -2.12 13.70 10.73
C LYS A 55 -0.66 13.53 10.29
N LYS A 56 -0.41 13.18 9.02
CA LYS A 56 0.95 12.93 8.50
C LYS A 56 1.68 14.20 8.07
N LEU A 57 0.97 15.15 7.46
CA LEU A 57 1.51 16.35 6.86
C LEU A 57 1.32 17.62 7.71
N GLY A 58 0.35 17.61 8.64
CA GLY A 58 -0.03 18.75 9.46
C GLY A 58 -1.22 19.54 8.87
N PRO A 59 -1.79 20.47 9.63
CA PRO A 59 -3.01 21.21 9.27
C PRO A 59 -2.81 22.29 8.19
N ILE A 60 -1.58 22.48 7.71
CA ILE A 60 -1.24 23.53 6.72
C ILE A 60 -1.47 23.01 5.28
N ILE A 61 -1.93 21.77 5.12
CA ILE A 61 -2.23 21.23 3.80
C ILE A 61 -3.45 21.90 3.19
N ASN A 62 -3.35 22.23 1.90
CA ASN A 62 -4.50 22.63 1.11
C ASN A 62 -5.44 21.43 0.95
N GLU A 63 -6.70 21.59 1.35
CA GLU A 63 -7.69 20.51 1.34
C GLU A 63 -7.99 20.00 -0.08
N ASP A 64 -8.02 20.89 -1.09
CA ASP A 64 -8.22 20.50 -2.48
C ASP A 64 -7.07 19.63 -2.98
N GLU A 65 -5.81 19.99 -2.67
CA GLU A 65 -4.65 19.17 -3.02
C GLU A 65 -4.69 17.79 -2.31
N ALA A 66 -5.16 17.76 -1.06
CA ALA A 66 -5.31 16.52 -0.29
C ALA A 66 -6.40 15.62 -0.90
N VAL A 67 -7.54 16.19 -1.28
CA VAL A 67 -8.63 15.46 -1.94
C VAL A 67 -8.17 14.88 -3.27
N GLU A 68 -7.40 15.63 -4.07
CA GLU A 68 -6.84 15.14 -5.33
C GLU A 68 -5.84 13.99 -5.12
N LEU A 69 -4.99 14.06 -4.09
CA LEU A 69 -4.10 12.95 -3.75
C LEU A 69 -4.87 11.71 -3.27
N ILE A 70 -5.92 11.88 -2.46
CA ILE A 70 -6.79 10.80 -1.98
C ILE A 70 -7.44 10.09 -3.16
N ARG A 71 -7.95 10.85 -4.14
CA ARG A 71 -8.53 10.29 -5.37
C ARG A 71 -7.49 9.55 -6.20
N ALA A 72 -6.31 10.14 -6.39
CA ALA A 72 -5.23 9.53 -7.18
C ALA A 72 -4.67 8.24 -6.56
N LEU A 73 -4.80 8.06 -5.25
CA LEU A 73 -4.32 6.88 -4.52
C LEU A 73 -5.47 6.02 -3.96
N ASP A 74 -6.67 6.13 -4.53
CA ASP A 74 -7.86 5.31 -4.21
C ASP A 74 -8.14 5.17 -2.69
N SER A 75 -7.91 6.22 -1.90
CA SER A 75 -8.00 6.19 -0.44
C SER A 75 -7.19 5.05 0.22
N MET A 76 -6.10 4.59 -0.39
CA MET A 76 -5.30 3.47 0.12
C MET A 76 -4.37 3.93 1.27
N PRO A 77 -4.56 3.48 2.53
CA PRO A 77 -3.87 4.04 3.69
C PRO A 77 -2.34 3.97 3.60
N LEU A 78 -1.82 2.85 3.08
CA LEU A 78 -0.39 2.63 2.92
C LEU A 78 0.19 3.58 1.86
N ALA A 79 -0.47 3.72 0.71
CA ALA A 79 -0.03 4.59 -0.37
C ALA A 79 -0.03 6.06 0.06
N LEU A 80 -1.09 6.50 0.76
CA LEU A 80 -1.18 7.86 1.31
C LEU A 80 -0.10 8.14 2.36
N THR A 81 0.18 7.18 3.24
CA THR A 81 1.25 7.32 4.24
C THR A 81 2.62 7.44 3.57
N GLN A 82 2.88 6.65 2.54
CA GLN A 82 4.14 6.71 1.79
C GLN A 82 4.28 8.01 0.99
N ALA A 83 3.21 8.46 0.33
CA ALA A 83 3.17 9.73 -0.38
C ALA A 83 3.44 10.91 0.58
N ALA A 84 2.76 10.94 1.72
CA ALA A 84 2.95 11.97 2.74
C ALA A 84 4.39 11.99 3.28
N ALA A 85 4.97 10.82 3.56
CA ALA A 85 6.37 10.72 4.02
C ALA A 85 7.35 11.26 2.96
N PHE A 86 7.15 10.90 1.68
CA PHE A 86 7.99 11.36 0.58
C PHE A 86 7.93 12.88 0.39
N VAL A 87 6.72 13.45 0.39
CA VAL A 87 6.50 14.90 0.28
C VAL A 87 7.17 15.61 1.45
N LYS A 88 6.92 15.16 2.69
CA LYS A 88 7.50 15.75 3.90
C LYS A 88 9.03 15.73 3.89
N GLN A 89 9.64 14.62 3.50
CA GLN A 89 11.10 14.48 3.45
C GLN A 89 11.75 15.43 2.42
N ARG A 90 11.01 15.86 1.40
CA ARG A 90 11.54 16.68 0.30
C ARG A 90 10.99 18.09 0.23
N ALA A 91 10.21 18.51 1.21
CA ALA A 91 9.78 19.90 1.31
C ALA A 91 11.01 20.83 1.39
N PRO A 92 11.00 22.00 0.73
CA PRO A 92 9.92 22.55 -0.11
C PRO A 92 9.99 22.14 -1.59
N ARG A 93 10.99 21.34 -2.00
CA ARG A 93 11.21 20.98 -3.42
C ARG A 93 10.10 20.08 -3.99
N MET A 94 9.35 19.42 -3.12
CA MET A 94 8.18 18.60 -3.45
C MET A 94 6.95 19.13 -2.71
N SER A 95 5.96 19.62 -3.45
CA SER A 95 4.63 19.95 -2.95
C SER A 95 3.67 18.78 -3.14
N LEU A 96 2.49 18.85 -2.51
CA LEU A 96 1.45 17.83 -2.68
C LEU A 96 0.93 17.83 -4.12
N SER A 97 0.62 19.00 -4.69
CA SER A 97 0.27 19.18 -6.11
C SER A 97 1.30 18.57 -7.07
N ARG A 98 2.59 18.84 -6.86
CA ARG A 98 3.67 18.26 -7.67
C ARG A 98 3.70 16.74 -7.56
N TYR A 99 3.45 16.20 -6.37
CA TYR A 99 3.41 14.75 -6.17
C TYR A 99 2.21 14.11 -6.89
N VAL A 100 1.03 14.74 -6.86
CA VAL A 100 -0.16 14.30 -7.60
C VAL A 100 0.14 14.21 -9.10
N ASP A 101 0.87 15.18 -9.66
CA ASP A 101 1.29 15.12 -11.07
C ASP A 101 2.21 13.92 -11.36
N GLU A 102 3.14 13.59 -10.46
CA GLU A 102 4.00 12.42 -10.59
C GLU A 102 3.21 11.10 -10.53
N VAL A 103 2.18 11.02 -9.67
CA VAL A 103 1.26 9.86 -9.63
C VAL A 103 0.55 9.71 -10.97
N ARG A 104 -0.03 10.79 -11.51
CA ARG A 104 -0.73 10.77 -12.81
C ARG A 104 0.20 10.45 -13.99
N ARG A 105 1.46 10.90 -13.95
CA ARG A 105 2.47 10.54 -14.95
C ARG A 105 2.81 9.05 -14.87
N SER A 106 3.08 8.57 -13.66
CA SER A 106 3.38 7.15 -13.42
C SER A 106 2.24 6.23 -13.87
N ASP A 107 0.99 6.61 -13.64
CA ASP A 107 -0.16 5.83 -14.12
C ASP A 107 -0.24 5.72 -15.64
N ARG A 108 0.06 6.80 -16.37
CA ARG A 108 0.14 6.74 -17.85
C ARG A 108 1.27 5.84 -18.33
N ASP A 109 2.43 5.94 -17.69
CA ASP A 109 3.58 5.10 -18.02
C ASP A 109 3.31 3.63 -17.69
N ARG A 110 2.59 3.36 -16.59
CA ARG A 110 2.16 2.02 -16.19
C ARG A 110 1.07 1.46 -17.09
N ALA A 111 0.07 2.26 -17.49
CA ALA A 111 -0.94 1.82 -18.45
C ALA A 111 -0.30 1.37 -19.76
N ARG A 112 0.74 2.07 -20.23
CA ARG A 112 1.55 1.67 -21.40
C ARG A 112 2.36 0.37 -21.17
N LEU A 113 2.78 0.09 -19.95
CA LEU A 113 3.53 -1.13 -19.59
C LEU A 113 2.62 -2.32 -19.28
N LEU A 114 1.41 -2.08 -18.78
CA LEU A 114 0.41 -3.06 -18.35
C LEU A 114 -0.47 -3.60 -19.48
N GLU A 115 -0.27 -3.16 -20.74
CA GLU A 115 -0.72 -3.92 -21.92
C GLU A 115 -0.08 -5.32 -21.98
N LYS A 116 1.02 -5.54 -21.23
CA LYS A 116 1.52 -6.87 -20.87
C LYS A 116 1.14 -7.19 -19.43
N ASP A 117 0.11 -8.01 -19.32
CA ASP A 117 -0.54 -8.49 -18.10
C ASP A 117 0.46 -8.90 -17.00
N VAL A 118 0.51 -8.12 -15.92
CA VAL A 118 1.10 -8.54 -14.63
C VAL A 118 0.03 -8.38 -13.55
N GLY A 119 -1.17 -8.93 -13.83
CA GLY A 119 -2.22 -9.09 -12.84
C GLY A 119 -1.97 -10.30 -11.95
N ASP A 120 -1.28 -10.13 -10.83
CA ASP A 120 -1.40 -11.11 -9.73
C ASP A 120 -2.84 -11.03 -9.21
N SER A 121 -3.69 -11.92 -9.72
CA SER A 121 -5.12 -12.05 -9.41
C SER A 121 -5.42 -12.31 -7.92
N ARG A 122 -4.38 -12.54 -7.10
CA ARG A 122 -4.47 -12.61 -5.64
C ARG A 122 -4.46 -11.24 -4.96
N ARG A 123 -4.28 -10.15 -5.72
CA ARG A 123 -4.27 -8.77 -5.20
C ARG A 123 -5.58 -8.09 -5.54
N ASP A 124 -6.06 -7.25 -4.62
CA ASP A 124 -7.01 -6.20 -4.98
C ASP A 124 -6.30 -5.27 -5.97
N GLY A 125 -6.76 -5.28 -7.23
CA GLY A 125 -6.15 -4.54 -8.33
C GLY A 125 -6.06 -3.04 -8.03
N ARG A 126 -7.08 -2.47 -7.37
CA ARG A 126 -7.10 -1.05 -7.00
C ARG A 126 -6.02 -0.73 -5.95
N ALA A 127 -5.96 -1.53 -4.89
CA ALA A 127 -4.96 -1.36 -3.85
C ALA A 127 -3.52 -1.56 -4.37
N SER A 128 -3.33 -2.58 -5.21
CA SER A 128 -2.03 -2.86 -5.84
C SER A 128 -1.60 -1.70 -6.74
N ASN A 129 -2.53 -1.09 -7.46
CA ASN A 129 -2.22 0.04 -8.34
C ASN A 129 -1.73 1.26 -7.55
N SER A 130 -2.46 1.67 -6.52
CA SER A 130 -2.04 2.81 -5.70
C SER A 130 -0.67 2.60 -5.03
N ILE A 131 -0.40 1.39 -4.53
CA ILE A 131 0.88 1.06 -3.88
C ILE A 131 2.03 1.06 -4.90
N ILE A 132 1.85 0.45 -6.06
CA ILE A 132 2.89 0.39 -7.10
C ILE A 132 3.21 1.79 -7.63
N ALA A 133 2.21 2.67 -7.81
CA ALA A 133 2.44 4.04 -8.26
C ALA A 133 3.36 4.79 -7.28
N THR A 134 3.04 4.75 -5.98
CA THR A 134 3.86 5.38 -4.95
C THR A 134 5.27 4.79 -4.85
N TRP A 135 5.39 3.46 -4.98
CA TRP A 135 6.70 2.78 -5.00
C TRP A 135 7.52 3.16 -6.23
N GLN A 136 6.91 3.21 -7.41
CA GLN A 136 7.59 3.58 -8.66
C GLN A 136 8.15 5.01 -8.57
N ILE A 137 7.38 5.97 -8.06
CA ILE A 137 7.86 7.35 -7.86
C ILE A 137 9.09 7.36 -6.93
N SER A 138 9.00 6.61 -5.82
CA SER A 138 10.09 6.52 -4.83
C SER A 138 11.34 5.87 -5.44
N PHE A 139 11.16 4.78 -6.18
CA PHE A 139 12.24 4.05 -6.84
C PHE A 139 12.90 4.87 -7.95
N GLU A 140 12.10 5.54 -8.79
CA GLU A 140 12.60 6.44 -9.84
C GLU A 140 13.45 7.56 -9.24
N HIS A 141 13.02 8.07 -8.10
CA HIS A 141 13.77 9.07 -7.40
C HIS A 141 15.14 8.53 -6.93
N ILE A 142 15.17 7.34 -6.31
CA ILE A 142 16.42 6.70 -5.90
C ILE A 142 17.31 6.45 -7.12
N ARG A 143 16.74 5.99 -8.24
CA ARG A 143 17.47 5.75 -9.49
C ARG A 143 18.17 7.00 -10.01
N LYS A 144 17.51 8.17 -9.93
CA LYS A 144 18.09 9.46 -10.34
C LYS A 144 19.17 9.96 -9.38
N GLN A 145 19.02 9.75 -8.07
CA GLN A 145 19.96 10.27 -7.06
C GLN A 145 21.12 9.35 -6.74
N ALA A 146 20.88 8.04 -6.73
CA ALA A 146 21.82 7.01 -6.33
C ALA A 146 21.63 5.75 -7.21
N PRO A 147 22.13 5.76 -8.46
CA PRO A 147 21.95 4.66 -9.41
C PRO A 147 22.45 3.30 -8.89
N THR A 148 23.51 3.30 -8.08
CA THR A 148 24.06 2.10 -7.44
C THR A 148 23.10 1.52 -6.39
N ALA A 149 22.48 2.36 -5.57
CA ALA A 149 21.45 1.93 -4.62
C ALA A 149 20.22 1.37 -5.33
N ALA A 150 19.79 1.99 -6.45
CA ALA A 150 18.71 1.46 -7.27
C ALA A 150 19.04 0.07 -7.85
N ARG A 151 20.26 -0.13 -8.36
CA ARG A 151 20.72 -1.47 -8.82
C ARG A 151 20.70 -2.50 -7.70
N LEU A 152 21.13 -2.12 -6.49
CA LEU A 152 21.08 -3.02 -5.34
C LEU A 152 19.64 -3.39 -4.98
N LEU A 153 18.72 -2.42 -4.91
CA LEU A 153 17.30 -2.66 -4.65
C LEU A 153 16.66 -3.57 -5.72
N SER A 154 17.00 -3.37 -7.00
CA SER A 154 16.58 -4.26 -8.09
C SER A 154 17.11 -5.67 -7.91
N LEU A 155 18.38 -5.83 -7.53
CA LEU A 155 18.95 -7.16 -7.25
C LEU A 155 18.24 -7.81 -6.06
N MET A 156 17.98 -7.06 -4.99
CA MET A 156 17.26 -7.55 -3.81
C MET A 156 15.86 -8.07 -4.13
N SER A 157 15.18 -7.47 -5.11
CA SER A 157 13.85 -7.90 -5.54
C SER A 157 13.82 -9.30 -6.17
N LEU A 158 14.98 -9.88 -6.51
CA LEU A 158 15.11 -11.22 -7.09
C LEU A 158 15.34 -12.32 -6.03
N PHE A 159 15.50 -11.97 -4.75
CA PHE A 159 15.81 -12.93 -3.68
C PHE A 159 14.60 -13.42 -2.87
N ASP A 160 13.38 -13.03 -3.23
CA ASP A 160 12.17 -13.52 -2.57
C ASP A 160 11.61 -14.75 -3.33
N ARG A 161 11.86 -15.95 -2.79
CA ARG A 161 11.29 -17.23 -3.26
C ARG A 161 10.76 -18.05 -2.10
#